data_AF-A0ABD6B093-F1
#
_entry.id   AF-A0ABD6B093-F1
#
_cell.length_a   1.000
_cell.length_b   1.000
_cell.length_c   1.000
_cell.angle_alpha   90.00
_cell.angle_beta   90.00
_cell.angle_gamma   90.00
#
_symmetry.space_group_name_H-M   'P 1'
#
loop_
_entity.id
_entity.type
_entity.pdbx_description
1 polymer ?
#
loop_
_entity_poly.entity_id
_entity_poly.type
_entity_poly.pdbx_seq_one_letter_code
_entity_poly.pdbx_strand_id
1 'polypeptide(L)'
;MATSTGTGFSARMQTLASAANPAFAVGVVAVPLAILAATYAMATNGEWRGLFYVHVATGALWFSVAVFFPAVLGPAIGSLDPPAAKQFSAAFTPKVVFFMTGISLTAVLSGTLLADTMGMFDLANPLAPVDWWVTVALAAGWVCGCSGWSSRTDCTSRRTTRPSRRRRTPRCSPASRS
;
A
#
# COMPACT_ATOMS: atom_id res chain seq x y z
N MET A 1 -9.65 -19.08 25.27
CA MET A 1 -10.17 -18.61 23.96
C MET A 1 -8.95 -18.32 23.09
N ALA A 2 -8.44 -19.34 22.40
CA ALA A 2 -7.15 -19.29 21.72
C ALA A 2 -7.27 -18.69 20.32
N THR A 3 -6.36 -17.78 20.02
CA THR A 3 -6.29 -16.94 18.83
C THR A 3 -5.84 -17.76 17.61
N SER A 4 -6.76 -18.08 16.68
CA SER A 4 -6.43 -18.71 15.39
C SER A 4 -6.06 -17.66 14.33
N THR A 5 -4.97 -16.91 14.54
CA THR A 5 -4.56 -15.83 13.62
C THR A 5 -3.70 -16.31 12.45
N GLY A 6 -3.09 -17.49 12.52
CA GLY A 6 -2.14 -17.99 11.51
C GLY A 6 -2.77 -18.49 10.19
N THR A 7 -3.97 -19.06 10.24
CA THR A 7 -4.66 -19.60 9.05
C THR A 7 -5.47 -18.55 8.30
N GLY A 8 -5.98 -17.53 8.99
CA GLY A 8 -6.84 -16.50 8.37
C GLY A 8 -6.06 -15.48 7.52
N PHE A 9 -4.87 -15.06 7.95
CA PHE A 9 -4.06 -14.07 7.22
C PHE A 9 -3.44 -14.68 5.95
N SER A 10 -2.86 -15.87 6.07
CA SER A 10 -2.29 -16.62 4.95
C SER A 10 -3.36 -16.95 3.90
N ALA A 11 -4.54 -17.41 4.32
CA ALA A 11 -5.67 -17.65 3.42
C ALA A 11 -6.10 -16.37 2.70
N ARG A 12 -6.16 -15.22 3.39
CA ARG A 12 -6.49 -13.92 2.76
C ARG A 12 -5.43 -13.49 1.74
N MET A 13 -4.14 -13.64 2.07
CA MET A 13 -3.05 -13.37 1.13
C MET A 13 -3.12 -14.29 -0.09
N GLN A 14 -3.43 -15.57 0.10
CA GLN A 14 -3.63 -16.53 -1.00
C GLN A 14 -4.87 -16.21 -1.84
N THR A 15 -5.95 -15.72 -1.23
CA THR A 15 -7.16 -15.29 -1.96
C THR A 15 -6.87 -14.05 -2.81
N LEU A 16 -6.10 -13.10 -2.28
CA LEU A 16 -5.65 -11.91 -3.01
C LEU A 16 -4.64 -12.25 -4.11
N ALA A 17 -3.70 -13.16 -3.82
CA ALA A 17 -2.70 -13.61 -4.78
C ALA A 17 -3.32 -14.42 -5.93
N SER A 18 -4.27 -15.31 -5.64
CA SER A 18 -5.03 -16.03 -6.67
C SER A 18 -5.89 -15.09 -7.52
N ALA A 19 -6.49 -14.06 -6.92
CA ALA A 19 -7.23 -13.03 -7.66
C ALA A 19 -6.32 -12.12 -8.53
N ALA A 20 -5.08 -11.87 -8.10
CA ALA A 20 -4.13 -11.02 -8.80
C ALA A 20 -3.31 -11.73 -9.89
N ASN A 21 -3.33 -13.08 -9.91
CA ASN A 21 -2.31 -13.97 -10.48
C ASN A 21 -1.05 -14.05 -9.59
N PRO A 22 -0.79 -15.19 -8.92
CA PRO A 22 0.30 -15.29 -7.93
C PRO A 22 1.69 -15.12 -8.58
N ALA A 23 1.85 -15.49 -9.85
CA ALA A 23 3.10 -15.30 -10.58
C ALA A 23 3.43 -13.82 -10.78
N PHE A 24 2.42 -12.98 -11.00
CA PHE A 24 2.59 -11.53 -11.10
C PHE A 24 2.96 -10.92 -9.75
N ALA A 25 2.26 -11.32 -8.67
CA ALA A 25 2.53 -10.82 -7.33
C ALA A 25 3.95 -11.17 -6.85
N VAL A 26 4.44 -12.38 -7.16
CA VAL A 26 5.82 -12.76 -6.83
C VAL A 26 6.81 -12.03 -7.74
N GLY A 27 6.58 -12.00 -9.05
CA GLY A 27 7.50 -11.35 -9.99
C GLY A 27 7.70 -9.86 -9.71
N VAL A 28 6.63 -9.15 -9.35
CA VAL A 28 6.67 -7.69 -9.12
C VAL A 28 7.47 -7.30 -7.88
N VAL A 29 7.63 -8.22 -6.93
CA VAL A 29 8.43 -8.00 -5.71
C VAL A 29 9.83 -8.58 -5.91
N ALA A 30 9.92 -9.81 -6.44
CA ALA A 30 11.18 -10.52 -6.59
C ALA A 30 12.13 -9.86 -7.60
N VAL A 31 11.61 -9.37 -8.73
CA VAL A 31 12.45 -8.74 -9.78
C VAL A 31 13.17 -7.49 -9.27
N PRO A 32 12.49 -6.46 -8.72
CA PRO A 32 13.19 -5.26 -8.27
C PRO A 32 14.11 -5.54 -7.08
N LEU A 33 13.75 -6.46 -6.19
CA LEU A 33 14.64 -6.90 -5.11
C LEU A 33 15.87 -7.67 -5.62
N ALA A 34 15.72 -8.50 -6.65
CA ALA A 34 16.84 -9.21 -7.26
C ALA A 34 17.81 -8.24 -7.95
N ILE A 35 17.28 -7.22 -8.65
CA ILE A 35 18.09 -6.15 -9.24
C ILE A 35 18.85 -5.39 -8.15
N LEU A 36 18.19 -5.04 -7.04
CA LEU A 36 18.83 -4.39 -5.91
C LEU A 36 19.94 -5.26 -5.31
N ALA A 37 19.65 -6.53 -5.04
CA ALA A 37 20.62 -7.47 -4.46
C ALA A 37 21.83 -7.68 -5.39
N ALA A 38 21.60 -7.81 -6.70
CA ALA A 38 22.67 -7.90 -7.68
C ALA A 38 23.52 -6.63 -7.72
N THR A 39 22.88 -5.46 -7.72
CA THR A 39 23.57 -4.16 -7.71
C THR A 39 24.41 -3.99 -6.44
N TYR A 40 23.87 -4.38 -5.28
CA TYR A 40 24.59 -4.35 -4.01
C TYR A 40 25.78 -5.32 -4.00
N ALA A 41 25.61 -6.55 -4.50
CA ALA A 41 26.68 -7.54 -4.59
C ALA A 41 27.82 -7.08 -5.53
N MET A 42 27.51 -6.29 -6.56
CA MET A 42 28.49 -5.70 -7.46
C MET A 42 29.16 -4.44 -6.91
N ALA A 43 28.63 -3.84 -5.83
CA ALA A 43 29.14 -2.59 -5.25
C ALA A 43 30.38 -2.79 -4.34
N THR A 44 31.22 -3.78 -4.62
CA THR A 44 32.37 -4.20 -3.78
C THR A 44 33.52 -3.18 -3.69
N ASN A 45 33.49 -2.10 -4.46
CA ASN A 45 34.56 -1.09 -4.51
C ASN A 45 34.14 0.32 -4.01
N GLY A 46 33.07 0.43 -3.22
CA GLY A 46 32.57 1.73 -2.74
C GLY A 46 31.82 2.54 -3.81
N GLU A 47 31.35 1.86 -4.87
CA GLU A 47 30.57 2.48 -5.94
C GLU A 47 29.10 2.65 -5.52
N TRP A 48 28.83 3.68 -4.71
CA TRP A 48 27.48 4.10 -4.32
C TRP A 48 26.58 4.47 -5.51
N ARG A 49 27.18 4.72 -6.68
CA ARG A 49 26.48 5.14 -7.91
C ARG A 49 25.42 4.13 -8.35
N GLY A 50 25.70 2.83 -8.22
CA GLY A 50 24.74 1.78 -8.59
C GLY A 50 23.47 1.82 -7.72
N LEU A 51 23.65 1.90 -6.40
CA LEU A 51 22.54 2.03 -5.45
C LEU A 51 21.77 3.34 -5.65
N PHE A 52 22.46 4.43 -5.96
CA PHE A 52 21.83 5.72 -6.30
C PHE A 52 20.94 5.60 -7.55
N TYR A 53 21.42 4.96 -8.61
CA TYR A 53 20.61 4.73 -9.81
C TYR A 53 19.38 3.87 -9.53
N VAL A 54 19.54 2.75 -8.81
CA VAL A 54 18.41 1.89 -8.45
C VAL A 54 17.40 2.65 -7.59
N HIS A 55 17.87 3.43 -6.61
CA HIS A 55 17.02 4.23 -5.75
C HIS A 55 16.23 5.27 -6.55
N VAL A 56 16.90 6.08 -7.37
CA VAL A 56 16.25 7.12 -8.18
C VAL A 56 15.33 6.51 -9.23
N ALA A 57 15.72 5.43 -9.90
CA ALA A 57 14.87 4.76 -10.89
C ALA A 57 13.60 4.18 -10.25
N THR A 58 13.74 3.53 -9.09
CA THR A 58 12.61 2.97 -8.35
C THR A 58 11.71 4.07 -7.79
N GLY A 59 12.30 5.15 -7.25
CA GLY A 59 11.57 6.32 -6.77
C GLY A 59 10.83 7.07 -7.88
N ALA A 60 11.46 7.25 -9.04
CA ALA A 60 10.84 7.84 -10.22
C ALA A 60 9.68 6.99 -10.73
N LEU A 61 9.84 5.67 -10.76
CA LEU A 61 8.77 4.73 -11.14
C LEU A 61 7.60 4.78 -10.16
N TRP A 62 7.87 4.79 -8.85
CA TRP A 62 6.86 4.95 -7.80
C TRP A 62 6.10 6.26 -7.98
N PHE A 63 6.81 7.39 -8.06
CA PHE A 63 6.20 8.70 -8.17
C PHE A 63 5.38 8.85 -9.46
N SER A 64 5.90 8.34 -10.58
CA SER A 64 5.19 8.36 -11.87
C SER A 64 3.84 7.67 -11.77
N VAL A 65 3.78 6.51 -11.10
CA VAL A 65 2.54 5.76 -10.91
C VAL A 65 1.58 6.51 -9.96
N ALA A 66 2.11 7.13 -8.91
CA ALA A 66 1.33 7.92 -7.97
C ALA A 66 0.63 9.12 -8.62
N VAL A 67 1.24 9.74 -9.64
CA VAL A 67 0.65 10.86 -10.39
C VAL A 67 -0.22 10.37 -11.56
N PHE A 68 0.26 9.37 -12.30
CA PHE A 68 -0.41 8.88 -13.51
C PHE A 68 -1.77 8.23 -13.22
N PHE A 69 -1.86 7.42 -12.17
CA PHE A 69 -3.09 6.70 -11.85
C PHE A 69 -4.26 7.63 -11.50
N PRO A 70 -4.15 8.59 -10.55
CA PRO A 70 -5.25 9.49 -10.29
C PRO A 70 -5.58 10.37 -11.50
N ALA A 71 -4.59 10.78 -12.29
CA ALA A 71 -4.80 11.62 -13.48
C ALA A 71 -5.55 10.90 -14.61
N VAL A 72 -5.23 9.62 -14.87
CA VAL A 72 -5.79 8.86 -16.00
C VAL A 72 -6.95 7.95 -15.57
N LEU A 73 -6.74 7.20 -14.49
CA LEU A 73 -7.71 6.22 -14.01
C LEU A 73 -8.92 6.87 -13.35
N GLY A 74 -8.73 8.04 -12.71
CA GLY A 74 -9.81 8.80 -12.08
C GLY A 74 -10.93 9.16 -13.07
N PRO A 75 -10.62 9.86 -14.17
CA PRO A 75 -11.58 10.15 -15.23
C PRO A 75 -12.14 8.89 -15.91
N ALA A 76 -11.29 7.90 -16.20
CA ALA A 76 -11.69 6.68 -16.91
C ALA A 76 -12.73 5.84 -16.14
N ILE A 77 -12.58 5.73 -14.82
CA ILE A 77 -13.56 5.04 -13.96
C ILE A 77 -14.84 5.88 -13.83
N GLY A 78 -14.73 7.21 -13.83
CA GLY A 78 -15.88 8.13 -13.78
C GLY A 78 -16.78 8.08 -15.02
N SER A 79 -16.25 7.66 -16.18
CA SER A 79 -17.04 7.52 -17.42
C SER A 79 -17.73 6.16 -17.60
N LEU A 80 -17.47 5.19 -16.71
CA LEU A 80 -18.05 3.83 -16.81
C LEU A 80 -19.37 3.72 -16.04
N ASP A 81 -20.26 2.85 -16.51
CA ASP A 81 -21.45 2.45 -15.76
C ASP A 81 -21.08 1.84 -14.40
N PRO A 82 -21.87 2.08 -13.32
CA PRO A 82 -21.57 1.59 -11.97
C PRO A 82 -21.19 0.11 -11.85
N PRO A 83 -21.85 -0.85 -12.54
CA PRO A 83 -21.43 -2.25 -12.51
C PRO A 83 -20.06 -2.50 -13.17
N ALA A 84 -19.75 -1.82 -14.27
CA ALA A 84 -18.48 -1.99 -15.00
C ALA A 84 -17.31 -1.40 -14.20
N ALA A 85 -17.49 -0.22 -13.61
CA ALA A 85 -16.50 0.42 -12.73
C ALA A 85 -16.12 -0.48 -11.53
N LYS A 86 -17.11 -1.17 -10.96
CA LYS A 86 -16.92 -2.08 -9.83
C LYS A 86 -16.11 -3.32 -10.23
N GLN A 87 -16.41 -3.92 -11.37
CA GLN A 87 -15.70 -5.10 -11.87
C GLN A 87 -14.23 -4.77 -12.20
N PHE A 88 -13.98 -3.64 -12.87
CA PHE A 88 -12.63 -3.17 -13.16
C PHE A 88 -11.83 -2.94 -11.87
N SER A 89 -12.40 -2.19 -10.94
CA SER A 89 -11.72 -1.86 -9.66
C SER A 89 -11.41 -3.11 -8.84
N ALA A 90 -12.30 -4.11 -8.82
CA ALA A 90 -12.10 -5.37 -8.11
C ALA A 90 -10.94 -6.20 -8.68
N ALA A 91 -10.74 -6.19 -10.00
CA ALA A 91 -9.65 -6.93 -10.65
C ALA A 91 -8.32 -6.16 -10.63
N PHE A 92 -8.37 -4.83 -10.67
CA PHE A 92 -7.21 -3.97 -10.81
C PHE A 92 -6.54 -3.63 -9.48
N THR A 93 -7.33 -3.32 -8.45
CA THR A 93 -6.82 -2.90 -7.13
C THR A 93 -5.81 -3.89 -6.54
N PRO A 94 -6.04 -5.22 -6.53
CA PRO A 94 -5.09 -6.16 -5.97
C PRO A 94 -3.72 -6.10 -6.66
N LYS A 95 -3.69 -5.99 -7.99
CA LYS A 95 -2.44 -5.93 -8.78
C LYS A 95 -1.63 -4.68 -8.48
N VAL A 96 -2.30 -3.52 -8.37
CA VAL A 96 -1.66 -2.24 -8.07
C VAL A 96 -1.07 -2.22 -6.67
N VAL A 97 -1.78 -2.78 -5.68
CA VAL A 97 -1.29 -2.85 -4.30
C VAL A 97 0.01 -3.65 -4.22
N PHE A 98 0.07 -4.83 -4.84
CA PHE A 98 1.30 -5.64 -4.87
C PHE A 98 2.44 -4.93 -5.61
N PHE A 99 2.16 -4.34 -6.77
CA PHE A 99 3.14 -3.58 -7.54
C PHE A 99 3.71 -2.39 -6.75
N MET A 100 2.85 -1.60 -6.10
CA MET A 100 3.27 -0.50 -5.23
C MET A 100 4.07 -0.99 -4.03
N THR A 101 3.66 -2.08 -3.40
CA THR A 101 4.38 -2.64 -2.26
C THR A 101 5.80 -3.07 -2.64
N GLY A 102 5.97 -3.74 -3.78
CA GLY A 102 7.30 -4.19 -4.25
C GLY A 102 8.25 -3.04 -4.57
N ILE A 103 7.77 -2.02 -5.28
CA ILE A 103 8.58 -0.86 -5.67
C ILE A 103 8.87 0.03 -4.45
N SER A 104 7.90 0.26 -3.57
CA SER A 104 8.13 1.01 -2.33
C SER A 104 9.16 0.32 -1.44
N LEU A 105 9.08 -1.01 -1.28
CA LEU A 105 10.06 -1.77 -0.51
C LEU A 105 11.46 -1.62 -1.11
N THR A 106 11.58 -1.74 -2.44
CA THR A 106 12.86 -1.60 -3.12
C THR A 106 13.42 -0.18 -3.01
N ALA A 107 12.57 0.86 -3.09
CA ALA A 107 12.98 2.25 -2.92
C ALA A 107 13.50 2.53 -1.50
N VAL A 108 12.81 2.01 -0.48
CA VAL A 108 13.25 2.13 0.92
C VAL A 108 14.58 1.40 1.12
N LEU A 109 14.67 0.12 0.74
CA LEU A 109 15.89 -0.67 0.93
C LEU A 109 17.09 -0.10 0.19
N SER A 110 16.92 0.31 -1.07
CA SER A 110 17.99 0.95 -1.85
C SER A 110 18.45 2.27 -1.23
N GLY A 111 17.53 3.06 -0.67
CA GLY A 111 17.87 4.31 0.02
C GLY A 111 18.62 4.07 1.32
N THR A 112 18.20 3.07 2.11
CA THR A 112 18.88 2.70 3.37
C THR A 112 20.29 2.17 3.09
N LEU A 113 20.45 1.27 2.13
CA LEU A 113 21.77 0.75 1.74
C LEU A 113 22.66 1.85 1.17
N LEU A 114 22.10 2.79 0.41
CA LEU A 114 22.84 3.93 -0.10
C LEU A 114 23.35 4.83 1.03
N ALA A 115 22.51 5.14 2.02
CA ALA A 115 22.89 5.95 3.17
C ALA A 115 24.02 5.29 3.99
N ASP A 116 24.00 3.97 4.12
CA ASP A 116 25.06 3.16 4.75
C ASP A 116 26.37 3.26 4.00
N THR A 117 26.35 3.07 2.68
CA THR A 117 27.56 3.18 1.85
C THR A 117 28.15 4.59 1.81
N MET A 118 27.35 5.63 2.07
CA MET A 118 27.82 7.02 2.17
C MET A 118 28.28 7.39 3.58
N GLY A 119 28.17 6.49 4.57
CA GLY A 119 28.49 6.78 5.98
C GLY A 119 27.52 7.78 6.63
N MET A 120 26.33 7.98 6.06
CA MET A 120 25.29 8.87 6.58
C MET A 120 24.34 8.16 7.55
N PHE A 121 24.33 6.83 7.58
CA PHE A 121 23.47 6.00 8.43
C PHE A 121 24.19 4.69 8.74
N ASP A 122 24.38 4.33 10.01
CA ASP A 122 25.03 3.06 10.36
C ASP A 122 23.97 1.97 10.62
N LEU A 123 23.82 1.02 9.69
CA LEU A 123 22.91 -0.12 9.91
C LEU A 123 23.30 -0.99 11.11
N ALA A 124 24.58 -0.99 11.53
CA ALA A 124 25.04 -1.76 12.67
C ALA A 124 24.65 -1.11 14.00
N ASN A 125 24.39 0.20 14.02
CA ASN A 125 23.93 0.94 15.20
C ASN A 125 22.77 1.90 14.89
N PRO A 126 21.57 1.39 14.58
CA PRO A 126 20.42 2.19 14.12
C PRO A 126 19.79 3.11 15.18
N LEU A 127 20.32 3.12 16.41
CA LEU A 127 19.94 4.01 17.51
C LEU A 127 21.01 5.05 17.85
N ALA A 128 22.05 5.18 17.02
CA ALA A 128 23.01 6.26 17.17
C ALA A 128 22.31 7.64 17.13
N PRO A 129 22.76 8.63 17.92
CA PRO A 129 22.10 9.94 18.03
C PRO A 129 22.10 10.76 16.73
N VAL A 130 22.82 10.34 15.69
CA VAL A 130 22.79 10.97 14.35
C VAL A 130 21.69 10.38 13.45
N ASP A 131 21.19 9.19 13.75
CA ASP A 131 20.35 8.36 12.86
C ASP A 131 18.94 8.10 13.39
N TRP A 132 18.65 8.53 14.62
CA TRP A 132 17.38 8.29 15.31
C TRP A 132 16.16 8.80 14.52
N TRP A 133 16.32 9.87 13.74
CA TRP A 133 15.21 10.49 13.00
C TRP A 133 14.67 9.60 11.88
N VAL A 134 15.52 8.80 11.22
CA VAL A 134 15.10 7.84 10.18
C VAL A 134 14.27 6.74 10.82
N THR A 135 14.78 6.19 11.93
CA THR A 135 14.10 5.15 12.72
C THR A 135 12.76 5.65 13.25
N VAL A 136 12.71 6.91 13.73
CA VAL A 136 11.48 7.55 14.20
C VAL A 136 10.51 7.86 13.06
N ALA A 137 10.97 8.34 11.90
CA ALA A 137 10.10 8.61 10.75
C ALA A 137 9.46 7.33 10.22
N LEU A 138 10.23 6.23 10.15
CA LEU A 138 9.71 4.91 9.78
C LEU A 138 8.70 4.42 10.82
N ALA A 139 9.04 4.47 12.11
CA ALA A 139 8.12 4.06 13.17
C ALA A 139 6.83 4.90 13.18
N ALA A 140 6.93 6.21 13.02
CA ALA A 140 5.79 7.12 12.96
C ALA A 140 4.90 6.85 11.74
N GLY A 141 5.50 6.62 10.56
CA GLY A 141 4.78 6.24 9.35
C GLY A 141 4.00 4.93 9.53
N TRP A 142 4.62 3.92 10.15
CA TRP A 142 3.97 2.66 10.49
C TRP A 142 2.81 2.84 11.48
N VAL A 143 3.00 3.61 12.53
CA VAL A 143 1.96 3.89 13.54
C VAL A 143 0.79 4.66 12.93
N CYS A 144 1.07 5.67 12.10
CA CYS A 144 0.04 6.49 11.46
C CYS A 144 -0.73 5.70 10.38
N GLY A 145 -0.03 4.88 9.59
CA GLY A 145 -0.64 3.99 8.61
C GLY A 145 -1.55 2.94 9.25
N CYS A 146 -1.10 2.29 10.32
CA CYS A 146 -1.88 1.30 11.06
C CYS A 146 -3.11 1.91 11.75
N SER A 147 -2.97 3.10 12.36
CA SER A 147 -4.07 3.80 13.03
C SER A 147 -5.09 4.38 12.03
N GLY A 148 -4.64 4.86 10.87
CA GLY A 148 -5.52 5.30 9.78
C GLY A 148 -6.27 4.16 9.09
N TRP A 149 -5.69 2.95 9.06
CA TRP A 149 -6.35 1.76 8.54
C TRP A 149 -7.45 1.25 9.49
N SER A 150 -7.15 1.15 10.78
CA SER A 150 -8.08 0.61 11.78
C SER A 150 -9.38 1.43 11.86
N SER A 151 -9.24 2.75 11.85
CA SER A 151 -10.38 3.68 11.88
C SER A 151 -11.24 3.62 10.61
N ARG A 152 -10.67 3.27 9.46
CA ARG A 152 -11.40 3.11 8.19
C ARG A 152 -12.18 1.80 8.13
N THR A 153 -11.63 0.71 8.69
CA THR A 153 -12.34 -0.57 8.82
C THR A 153 -13.53 -0.49 9.77
N ASP A 154 -13.42 0.28 10.86
CA ASP A 154 -14.51 0.48 11.83
C ASP A 154 -15.68 1.30 11.27
N CYS A 155 -15.42 2.32 10.46
CA CYS A 155 -16.47 3.08 9.79
C CYS A 155 -17.24 2.22 8.77
N THR A 156 -16.57 1.27 8.13
CA THR A 156 -17.18 0.40 7.12
C THR A 156 -18.09 -0.65 7.76
N SER A 157 -17.69 -1.24 8.89
CA SER A 157 -18.51 -2.22 9.63
C SER A 157 -19.76 -1.61 10.28
N ARG A 158 -19.68 -0.36 10.75
CA ARG A 158 -20.83 0.39 11.30
C ARG A 158 -21.85 0.77 10.24
N ARG A 159 -21.45 0.92 8.97
CA ARG A 159 -22.36 1.23 7.85
C ARG A 159 -23.21 0.03 7.44
N THR A 160 -22.65 -1.17 7.46
CA THR A 160 -23.35 -2.41 7.09
C THR A 160 -24.27 -2.94 8.20
N THR A 161 -24.01 -2.60 9.45
CA THR A 161 -24.83 -3.01 10.60
C THR A 161 -25.93 -2.02 10.97
N ARG A 162 -25.97 -0.83 10.37
CA ARG A 162 -27.06 0.11 10.61
C ARG A 162 -28.31 -0.42 9.90
N PRO A 163 -29.33 -0.92 10.63
CA PRO A 163 -30.58 -1.31 10.01
C PRO A 163 -31.13 -0.06 9.35
N SER A 164 -31.71 -0.20 8.16
CA SER A 164 -32.41 0.88 7.47
C SER A 164 -33.46 1.45 8.44
N ARG A 165 -33.10 2.52 9.15
CA ARG A 165 -34.01 3.21 10.04
C ARG A 165 -35.07 3.79 9.12
N ARG A 166 -36.22 3.11 9.09
CA ARG A 166 -37.44 3.50 8.39
C ARG A 166 -37.50 5.02 8.38
N ARG A 167 -37.46 5.60 7.18
CA ARG A 167 -37.97 6.96 6.96
C ARG A 167 -39.35 6.97 7.59
N ARG A 168 -39.50 7.68 8.73
CA ARG A 168 -40.83 8.05 9.22
C ARG A 168 -41.39 8.97 8.15
N THR A 169 -42.29 8.43 7.34
CA THR A 169 -43.21 9.20 6.52
C THR A 169 -43.94 10.19 7.42
N PRO A 170 -44.07 11.48 7.08
CA PRO A 170 -45.02 12.35 7.77
C PRO A 170 -46.41 11.74 7.55
N ARG A 171 -47.11 11.39 8.65
CA ARG A 171 -48.52 11.04 8.57
C ARG A 171 -49.27 12.28 8.11
N CYS A 172 -49.82 12.25 6.90
CA CYS A 172 -50.99 13.05 6.55
C CYS A 172 -52.12 12.63 7.50
N SER A 173 -52.61 13.56 8.31
CA SER A 173 -53.89 13.41 9.01
C SER A 173 -55.00 13.93 8.08
N PRO A 174 -56.12 13.21 7.93
CA PRO A 174 -57.22 13.63 7.07
C PRO A 174 -58.09 14.70 7.76
N ALA A 175 -58.73 15.48 6.90
CA ALA A 175 -59.54 16.65 7.18
C ALA A 175 -60.85 16.38 7.97
N SER A 176 -61.32 17.47 8.60
CA SER A 176 -62.72 17.88 8.83
C SER A 176 -63.70 16.93 9.52
N ARG A 177 -64.36 17.42 10.57
CA ARG A 177 -65.82 17.63 10.60
C ARG A 177 -66.25 18.42 11.84
N SER A 178 -66.92 19.55 11.58
CA SER A 178 -68.20 19.90 12.20
C SER A 178 -69.24 18.82 11.93
#